data_AF-A0A2V1BNU7-F1
#
_entry.id   AF-A0A2V1BNU7-F1
#
_cell.length_a   1.000
_cell.length_b   1.000
_cell.length_c   1.000
_cell.angle_alpha   90.00
_cell.angle_beta   90.00
_cell.angle_gamma   90.00
#
_symmetry.space_group_name_H-M   'P 1'
#
loop_
_entity.id
_entity.type
_entity.pdbx_description
1 polymer ?
#
loop_
_entity_poly.entity_id
_entity_poly.type
_entity_poly.pdbx_seq_one_letter_code
_entity_poly.pdbx_strand_id
1 'polypeptide(L)'
;MQSPILNSARHHPAASRTTRRPVVRLRGPSHISGSNSNSNQSSPSPISPKIDYNWEPENNSIDQKSNPEARKIMRNSLYLTFNAPQVDDYHRGIFLTHPPAVADASHRYSGTLLHASYAPPAEPPNSPATWFLEERPVNDVSTATTLVLLFKIGTLEPNSQIGSIEQQCRNIRSVLDDVPLGRQNRESQLGPLAAGQGNPVLDGYDCVIWTIDAMDALARANIISLEKLDCTDGAQVMAKARVQAGPADARTMVGKDFGGLRVVN
;
A
#
# COMPACT_ATOMS: atom_id res chain seq x y z
N MET A 1 -72.47 16.75 15.76
CA MET A 1 -72.36 17.49 14.48
C MET A 1 -70.95 17.26 13.96
N GLN A 2 -70.76 16.23 13.13
CA GLN A 2 -70.69 16.29 11.65
C GLN A 2 -69.36 16.86 11.14
N SER A 3 -68.52 15.96 10.62
CA SER A 3 -67.39 16.24 9.71
C SER A 3 -67.89 16.68 8.33
N PRO A 4 -66.98 17.15 7.46
CA PRO A 4 -66.72 16.32 6.29
C PRO A 4 -65.23 16.17 5.92
N ILE A 5 -64.98 15.04 5.26
CA ILE A 5 -63.77 14.59 4.56
C ILE A 5 -63.79 15.17 3.14
N LEU A 6 -62.64 15.50 2.55
CA LEU A 6 -62.38 15.21 1.13
C LEU A 6 -60.87 15.12 0.81
N ASN A 7 -60.51 13.94 0.33
CA ASN A 7 -59.23 13.55 -0.28
C ASN A 7 -58.97 14.28 -1.61
N SER A 8 -57.70 14.46 -1.98
CA SER A 8 -57.24 13.98 -3.31
C SER A 8 -55.71 13.83 -3.44
N ALA A 9 -55.34 12.59 -3.80
CA ALA A 9 -54.28 12.15 -4.72
C ALA A 9 -52.83 12.68 -4.63
N ARG A 10 -51.95 11.75 -4.19
CA ARG A 10 -50.79 11.17 -4.92
C ARG A 10 -50.02 12.10 -5.88
N HIS A 11 -48.75 12.34 -5.55
CA HIS A 11 -47.60 12.03 -6.43
C HIS A 11 -46.30 12.06 -5.62
N HIS A 12 -45.83 10.90 -5.18
CA HIS A 12 -44.42 10.71 -4.81
C HIS A 12 -43.61 10.52 -6.10
N PRO A 13 -42.57 11.31 -6.38
CA PRO A 13 -41.55 10.87 -7.32
C PRO A 13 -40.68 9.82 -6.61
N ALA A 14 -40.83 8.57 -7.06
CA ALA A 14 -39.89 7.50 -6.74
C ALA A 14 -38.51 7.89 -7.27
N ALA A 15 -37.58 8.21 -6.37
CA ALA A 15 -36.18 8.33 -6.71
C ALA A 15 -35.67 6.93 -7.11
N SER A 16 -35.43 6.78 -8.40
CA SER A 16 -34.92 5.56 -9.03
C SER A 16 -33.56 5.20 -8.43
N ARG A 17 -33.56 4.23 -7.51
CA ARG A 17 -32.35 3.53 -7.04
C ARG A 17 -31.79 2.74 -8.20
N THR A 18 -30.90 3.35 -8.98
CA THR A 18 -29.94 2.58 -9.77
C THR A 18 -28.78 2.21 -8.86
N THR A 19 -28.93 1.10 -8.14
CA THR A 19 -27.80 0.38 -7.55
C THR A 19 -26.86 -0.01 -8.67
N ARG A 20 -25.78 0.78 -8.85
CA ARG A 20 -24.62 0.36 -9.63
C ARG A 20 -23.98 -0.80 -8.86
N ARG A 21 -24.18 -2.02 -9.36
CA ARG A 21 -23.48 -3.21 -8.88
C ARG A 21 -21.97 -3.01 -9.10
N PRO A 22 -21.11 -3.24 -8.10
CA PRO A 22 -19.69 -3.43 -8.38
C PRO A 22 -19.55 -4.73 -9.18
N VAL A 23 -18.92 -4.64 -10.34
CA VAL A 23 -18.52 -5.82 -11.14
C VAL A 23 -17.31 -6.43 -10.45
N VAL A 24 -17.56 -7.46 -9.65
CA VAL A 24 -16.53 -8.34 -9.11
C VAL A 24 -16.25 -9.41 -10.15
N ARG A 25 -15.04 -9.43 -10.73
CA ARG A 25 -14.51 -10.64 -11.39
C ARG A 25 -13.59 -11.35 -10.41
N LEU A 26 -14.16 -12.28 -9.65
CA LEU A 26 -13.43 -13.38 -9.04
C LEU A 26 -12.93 -14.28 -10.18
N ARG A 27 -11.61 -14.34 -10.40
CA ARG A 27 -11.02 -15.44 -11.18
C ARG A 27 -10.52 -16.50 -10.19
N GLY A 28 -11.25 -17.61 -10.14
CA GLY A 28 -10.70 -18.89 -9.67
C GLY A 28 -9.78 -19.50 -10.75
N PRO A 29 -8.95 -20.49 -10.38
CA PRO A 29 -7.98 -21.09 -11.27
C PRO A 29 -8.68 -21.96 -12.33
N SER A 30 -8.36 -21.73 -13.59
CA SER A 30 -8.76 -22.60 -14.70
C SER A 30 -7.64 -23.59 -14.98
N HIS A 31 -7.71 -24.77 -14.36
CA HIS A 31 -6.96 -25.94 -14.85
C HIS A 31 -7.79 -26.63 -15.94
N ILE A 32 -7.24 -26.72 -17.16
CA ILE A 32 -7.58 -27.77 -18.11
C ILE A 32 -6.27 -28.32 -18.67
N SER A 33 -6.05 -29.60 -18.37
CA SER A 33 -4.96 -30.47 -18.81
C SER A 33 -4.98 -30.72 -20.32
N GLY A 34 -3.81 -30.95 -20.92
CA GLY A 34 -3.66 -31.44 -22.29
C GLY A 34 -2.24 -31.91 -22.56
N SER A 35 -2.02 -33.21 -22.35
CA SER A 35 -0.82 -34.01 -22.59
C SER A 35 0.03 -33.67 -23.83
N ASN A 36 1.35 -33.84 -23.71
CA ASN A 36 2.09 -34.71 -24.63
C ASN A 36 3.30 -35.36 -23.94
N SER A 37 3.37 -36.67 -24.14
CA SER A 37 4.35 -37.61 -23.60
C SER A 37 5.76 -37.37 -24.13
N ASN A 38 6.78 -37.60 -23.30
CA ASN A 38 7.83 -38.55 -23.65
C ASN A 38 8.60 -39.02 -22.41
N SER A 39 8.70 -40.34 -22.35
CA SER A 39 9.39 -41.18 -21.37
C SER A 39 10.90 -40.93 -21.33
N ASN A 40 11.48 -40.93 -20.13
CA ASN A 40 12.59 -41.83 -19.78
C ASN A 40 12.74 -41.95 -18.26
N GLN A 41 12.71 -43.19 -17.79
CA GLN A 41 12.92 -43.63 -16.41
C GLN A 41 14.38 -43.43 -15.99
N SER A 42 14.59 -42.95 -14.76
CA SER A 42 15.60 -43.45 -13.80
C SER A 42 15.36 -42.78 -12.43
N SER A 43 15.09 -43.57 -11.39
CA SER A 43 15.05 -43.14 -9.97
C SER A 43 16.47 -43.24 -9.36
N PRO A 44 16.85 -42.52 -8.26
CA PRO A 44 16.23 -42.67 -6.93
C PRO A 44 16.15 -41.42 -5.98
N SER A 45 15.08 -41.40 -5.17
CA SER A 45 14.96 -40.98 -3.74
C SER A 45 15.10 -39.49 -3.31
N PRO A 46 14.58 -39.08 -2.11
CA PRO A 46 13.43 -38.17 -1.98
C PRO A 46 13.84 -36.74 -1.57
N ILE A 47 13.48 -35.75 -2.38
CA ILE A 47 13.70 -34.32 -2.08
C ILE A 47 12.39 -33.74 -1.53
N SER A 48 12.50 -33.11 -0.36
CA SER A 48 11.48 -32.31 0.32
C SER A 48 10.71 -31.39 -0.63
N PRO A 49 9.40 -31.14 -0.42
CA PRO A 49 8.62 -30.34 -1.33
C PRO A 49 9.10 -28.88 -1.28
N LYS A 50 9.76 -28.44 -2.35
CA LYS A 50 9.97 -27.02 -2.63
C LYS A 50 8.61 -26.40 -2.93
N ILE A 51 8.24 -25.42 -2.12
CA ILE A 51 7.14 -24.51 -2.40
C ILE A 51 7.56 -23.67 -3.61
N ASP A 52 6.91 -23.89 -4.74
CA ASP A 52 7.06 -23.06 -5.94
C ASP A 52 6.45 -21.67 -5.66
N TYR A 53 7.28 -20.74 -5.20
CA TYR A 53 6.99 -19.33 -5.33
C TYR A 53 7.15 -18.96 -6.81
N ASN A 54 6.03 -18.61 -7.46
CA ASN A 54 6.02 -17.96 -8.76
C ASN A 54 6.80 -16.64 -8.67
N TRP A 55 8.10 -16.71 -8.92
CA TRP A 55 8.93 -15.56 -9.23
C TRP A 55 8.57 -15.09 -10.64
N GLU A 56 8.18 -13.82 -10.78
CA GLU A 56 8.10 -13.18 -12.09
C GLU A 56 9.45 -13.33 -12.81
N PRO A 57 9.47 -13.54 -14.14
CA PRO A 57 10.68 -13.90 -14.84
C PRO A 57 11.70 -12.76 -14.76
N GLU A 58 12.93 -13.10 -14.34
CA GLU A 58 14.13 -12.25 -14.44
C GLU A 58 14.33 -11.85 -15.91
N ASN A 59 13.79 -10.69 -16.29
CA ASN A 59 14.03 -10.13 -17.61
C ASN A 59 15.40 -9.43 -17.58
N ASN A 60 16.45 -10.21 -17.84
CA ASN A 60 17.82 -9.75 -18.08
C ASN A 60 17.93 -9.02 -19.43
N SER A 61 17.24 -7.88 -19.57
CA SER A 61 17.54 -6.88 -20.60
C SER A 61 18.06 -5.62 -19.91
N ILE A 62 19.36 -5.62 -19.65
CA ILE A 62 20.13 -4.44 -19.27
C ILE A 62 20.18 -3.53 -20.50
N ASP A 63 19.15 -2.68 -20.61
CA ASP A 63 19.18 -1.37 -21.28
C ASP A 63 17.89 -0.59 -20.92
N GLN A 64 17.52 -0.60 -19.64
CA GLN A 64 16.57 0.40 -19.13
C GLN A 64 17.35 1.69 -18.88
N LYS A 65 17.09 2.72 -19.70
CA LYS A 65 17.38 4.12 -19.35
C LYS A 65 16.95 4.32 -17.90
N SER A 66 17.90 4.37 -16.96
CA SER A 66 17.59 4.61 -15.55
C SER A 66 16.71 5.85 -15.48
N ASN A 67 15.52 5.73 -14.90
CA ASN A 67 14.64 6.89 -14.75
C ASN A 67 15.47 8.01 -14.11
N PRO A 68 15.61 9.20 -14.73
CA PRO A 68 16.43 10.28 -14.18
C PRO A 68 16.00 10.69 -12.77
N GLU A 69 14.72 10.51 -12.42
CA GLU A 69 14.18 10.75 -11.09
C GLU A 69 14.76 9.80 -10.04
N ALA A 70 15.18 8.59 -10.41
CA ALA A 70 15.79 7.64 -9.47
C ALA A 70 17.05 8.20 -8.80
N ARG A 71 17.78 9.11 -9.49
CA ARG A 71 18.97 9.77 -8.93
C ARG A 71 18.66 10.70 -7.75
N LYS A 72 17.40 11.11 -7.58
CA LYS A 72 16.94 11.93 -6.46
C LYS A 72 16.62 11.11 -5.21
N ILE A 73 16.53 9.77 -5.33
CA ILE A 73 16.28 8.89 -4.19
C ILE A 73 17.46 9.00 -3.23
N MET A 74 17.18 9.44 -2.02
CA MET A 74 18.17 9.62 -0.97
C MET A 74 18.34 8.33 -0.19
N ARG A 75 19.57 8.04 0.23
CA ARG A 75 19.84 6.97 1.19
C ARG A 75 19.24 7.32 2.56
N ASN A 76 19.00 6.31 3.39
CA ASN A 76 18.61 6.47 4.79
C ASN A 76 17.42 7.42 4.95
N SER A 77 16.38 7.25 4.12
CA SER A 77 15.26 8.17 4.04
C SER A 77 13.93 7.42 4.00
N LEU A 78 12.91 8.05 4.58
CA LEU A 78 11.54 7.56 4.61
C LEU A 78 10.74 8.24 3.51
N TYR A 79 10.00 7.44 2.76
CA TYR A 79 9.15 7.89 1.66
C TYR A 79 7.74 7.34 1.80
N LEU A 80 6.73 8.15 1.51
CA LEU A 80 5.43 7.65 1.09
C LEU A 80 5.53 7.18 -0.35
N THR A 81 4.92 6.05 -0.64
CA THR A 81 4.95 5.42 -1.96
C THR A 81 3.55 5.40 -2.57
N PHE A 82 3.48 5.78 -3.84
CA PHE A 82 2.24 5.76 -4.60
C PHE A 82 2.49 4.99 -5.90
N ASN A 83 1.62 4.03 -6.16
CA ASN A 83 1.53 3.30 -7.40
C ASN A 83 0.50 3.91 -8.35
N ALA A 84 0.63 3.58 -9.63
CA ALA A 84 -0.41 3.78 -10.62
C ALA A 84 -1.66 3.04 -10.15
N PRO A 85 -2.82 3.71 -10.13
CA PRO A 85 -4.02 3.16 -9.55
C PRO A 85 -4.52 2.02 -10.43
N GLN A 86 -4.81 0.88 -9.80
CA GLN A 86 -5.60 -0.19 -10.43
C GLN A 86 -7.09 -0.01 -10.13
N VAL A 87 -7.40 0.74 -9.07
CA VAL A 87 -8.75 1.01 -8.55
C VAL A 87 -8.91 2.51 -8.21
N ASP A 88 -9.45 2.85 -7.04
CA ASP A 88 -9.69 4.22 -6.57
C ASP A 88 -8.61 4.81 -5.66
N ASP A 89 -7.42 4.20 -5.64
CA ASP A 89 -6.29 4.76 -4.90
C ASP A 89 -4.95 4.57 -5.59
N TYR A 90 -4.07 5.52 -5.32
CA TYR A 90 -2.67 5.53 -5.65
C TYR A 90 -1.79 4.95 -4.54
N HIS A 91 -2.22 5.02 -3.28
CA HIS A 91 -1.33 4.78 -2.14
C HIS A 91 -0.88 3.31 -2.00
N ARG A 92 0.40 3.11 -1.66
CA ARG A 92 0.98 1.78 -1.42
C ARG A 92 1.58 1.60 -0.03
N GLY A 93 2.21 2.57 0.60
CA GLY A 93 2.81 2.36 1.94
C GLY A 93 4.01 3.24 2.22
N ILE A 94 4.78 2.90 3.26
CA ILE A 94 5.99 3.62 3.69
C ILE A 94 7.22 2.82 3.22
N PHE A 95 8.12 3.47 2.49
CA PHE A 95 9.37 2.88 2.05
C PHE A 95 10.56 3.51 2.77
N LEU A 96 11.37 2.66 3.39
CA LEU A 96 12.61 3.04 4.06
C LEU A 96 13.80 2.66 3.19
N THR A 97 14.45 3.64 2.57
CA THR A 97 15.74 3.43 1.92
C THR A 97 16.79 3.21 3.00
N HIS A 98 17.43 2.05 3.01
CA HIS A 98 18.54 1.77 3.93
C HIS A 98 19.53 0.83 3.25
N PRO A 99 20.08 1.25 2.10
CA PRO A 99 20.98 0.42 1.33
C PRO A 99 22.20 -0.01 2.16
N PRO A 100 22.71 -1.24 1.99
CA PRO A 100 23.89 -1.72 2.69
C PRO A 100 25.03 -0.70 2.63
N ALA A 101 25.83 -0.60 3.69
CA ALA A 101 26.99 0.29 3.72
C ALA A 101 28.04 -0.04 2.63
N VAL A 102 27.94 -1.23 2.03
CA VAL A 102 28.78 -1.69 0.94
C VAL A 102 28.60 -0.76 -0.28
N ALA A 103 29.71 -0.33 -0.88
CA ALA A 103 29.77 0.56 -2.04
C ALA A 103 29.28 -0.06 -3.36
N ASP A 104 28.42 -1.08 -3.30
CA ASP A 104 27.85 -1.70 -4.47
C ASP A 104 26.74 -0.82 -5.06
N ALA A 105 26.91 -0.44 -6.32
CA ALA A 105 25.95 0.37 -7.06
C ALA A 105 24.60 -0.36 -7.23
N SER A 106 24.60 -1.69 -7.23
CA SER A 106 23.40 -2.52 -7.45
C SER A 106 22.35 -2.39 -6.35
N HIS A 107 22.75 -1.98 -5.15
CA HIS A 107 21.84 -1.85 -4.00
C HIS A 107 21.50 -0.40 -3.68
N ARG A 108 21.90 0.58 -4.51
CA ARG A 108 21.80 2.02 -4.19
C ARG A 108 20.39 2.47 -3.80
N TYR A 109 19.36 1.85 -4.38
CA TYR A 109 17.96 2.18 -4.17
C TYR A 109 17.19 1.06 -3.45
N SER A 110 17.91 0.20 -2.72
CA SER A 110 17.32 -0.86 -1.91
C SER A 110 16.70 -0.32 -0.61
N GLY A 111 15.78 -1.09 -0.04
CA GLY A 111 15.12 -0.73 1.20
C GLY A 111 14.07 -1.75 1.66
N THR A 112 13.19 -1.32 2.55
CA THR A 112 12.04 -2.10 3.03
C THR A 112 10.78 -1.28 2.80
N LEU A 113 9.79 -1.90 2.17
CA LEU A 113 8.42 -1.37 2.09
C LEU A 113 7.62 -1.94 3.26
N LEU A 114 6.99 -1.06 4.03
CA LEU A 114 6.07 -1.38 5.12
C LEU A 114 4.65 -0.99 4.70
N HIS A 115 3.72 -1.92 4.86
CA HIS A 115 2.33 -1.76 4.43
C HIS A 115 1.36 -2.55 5.32
N ALA A 116 0.18 -2.00 5.57
CA ALA A 116 -0.93 -2.76 6.12
C ALA A 116 -1.56 -3.63 5.05
N SER A 117 -1.44 -4.94 5.19
CA SER A 117 -1.97 -5.94 4.26
C SER A 117 -3.19 -6.65 4.85
N TYR A 118 -4.12 -7.01 3.98
CA TYR A 118 -5.36 -7.69 4.32
C TYR A 118 -5.35 -9.11 3.78
N ALA A 119 -5.37 -10.10 4.67
CA ALA A 119 -5.59 -11.49 4.34
C ALA A 119 -7.09 -11.77 4.37
N PRO A 120 -7.73 -12.05 3.22
CA PRO A 120 -9.11 -12.49 3.21
C PRO A 120 -9.23 -13.88 3.88
N PRO A 121 -10.43 -14.26 4.34
CA PRO A 121 -10.71 -15.61 4.83
C PRO A 121 -10.25 -16.66 3.81
N ALA A 122 -9.39 -17.60 4.23
CA ALA A 122 -8.85 -18.62 3.35
C ALA A 122 -9.96 -19.54 2.84
N GLU A 123 -10.80 -20.03 3.76
CA GLU A 123 -12.03 -20.79 3.46
C GLU A 123 -13.07 -20.58 4.57
N PRO A 124 -14.36 -20.42 4.24
CA PRO A 124 -15.45 -20.52 5.22
C PRO A 124 -15.45 -21.92 5.85
N PRO A 125 -15.76 -22.08 7.16
CA PRO A 125 -16.34 -21.08 8.08
C PRO A 125 -15.34 -20.51 9.12
N ASN A 126 -14.06 -20.88 9.08
CA ASN A 126 -13.22 -20.85 10.29
C ASN A 126 -12.03 -19.89 10.29
N SER A 127 -11.81 -19.10 9.24
CA SER A 127 -10.74 -18.09 9.25
C SER A 127 -11.32 -16.67 9.21
N PRO A 128 -11.14 -15.86 10.26
CA PRO A 128 -11.49 -14.44 10.17
C PRO A 128 -10.54 -13.74 9.20
N ALA A 129 -11.04 -12.73 8.52
CA ALA A 129 -10.18 -11.84 7.78
C ALA A 129 -9.21 -11.15 8.75
N THR A 130 -7.96 -10.95 8.33
CA THR A 130 -6.91 -10.46 9.22
C THR A 130 -6.10 -9.35 8.56
N TRP A 131 -5.92 -8.26 9.30
CA TRP A 131 -4.97 -7.21 8.95
C TRP A 131 -3.63 -7.49 9.63
N PHE A 132 -2.54 -7.34 8.88
CA PHE A 132 -1.18 -7.54 9.41
C PHE A 132 -0.22 -6.53 8.78
N LEU A 133 0.88 -6.24 9.47
CA LEU A 133 1.97 -5.44 8.94
C LEU A 133 2.81 -6.32 8.02
N GLU A 134 2.86 -5.98 6.74
CA GLU A 134 3.75 -6.60 5.77
C GLU A 134 5.05 -5.79 5.68
N GLU A 135 6.18 -6.45 5.93
CA GLU A 135 7.51 -5.94 5.65
C GLU A 135 8.08 -6.65 4.42
N ARG A 136 8.26 -5.90 3.32
CA ARG A 136 8.79 -6.44 2.07
C ARG A 136 10.17 -5.85 1.76
N PRO A 137 11.23 -6.67 1.65
CA PRO A 137 12.51 -6.20 1.15
C PRO A 137 12.39 -5.81 -0.33
N VAL A 138 13.02 -4.71 -0.71
CA VAL A 138 13.06 -4.21 -2.09
C VAL A 138 14.53 -4.06 -2.48
N ASN A 139 14.97 -4.81 -3.49
CA ASN A 139 16.35 -4.77 -3.96
C ASN A 139 16.66 -3.47 -4.72
N ASP A 140 15.72 -3.00 -5.53
CA ASP A 140 15.84 -1.72 -6.23
C ASP A 140 14.44 -1.15 -6.46
N VAL A 141 14.11 -0.03 -5.80
CA VAL A 141 12.80 0.61 -5.96
C VAL A 141 12.66 1.34 -7.30
N SER A 142 13.77 1.66 -7.98
CA SER A 142 13.77 2.42 -9.24
C SER A 142 13.29 1.61 -10.44
N THR A 143 13.28 0.29 -10.33
CA THR A 143 12.81 -0.63 -11.38
C THR A 143 11.30 -0.92 -11.27
N ALA A 144 10.63 -0.42 -10.23
CA ALA A 144 9.21 -0.63 -10.02
C ALA A 144 8.38 0.05 -11.11
N THR A 145 7.78 -0.75 -12.00
CA THR A 145 7.02 -0.27 -13.17
C THR A 145 5.73 0.44 -12.83
N THR A 146 5.15 0.11 -11.67
CA THR A 146 3.89 0.69 -11.21
C THR A 146 4.09 1.88 -10.27
N LEU A 147 5.32 2.18 -9.84
CA LEU A 147 5.57 3.25 -8.88
C LEU A 147 5.56 4.61 -9.58
N VAL A 148 4.67 5.51 -9.14
CA VAL A 148 4.50 6.84 -9.74
C VAL A 148 5.08 7.96 -8.88
N LEU A 149 5.09 7.81 -7.56
CA LEU A 149 5.64 8.82 -6.66
C LEU A 149 6.36 8.20 -5.45
N LEU A 150 7.55 8.73 -5.17
CA LEU A 150 8.19 8.70 -3.86
C LEU A 150 8.14 10.11 -3.27
N PHE A 151 7.40 10.29 -2.18
CA PHE A 151 7.29 11.55 -1.46
C PHE A 151 8.01 11.44 -0.13
N LYS A 152 9.13 12.14 0.02
CA LYS A 152 9.97 12.05 1.21
C LYS A 152 9.25 12.64 2.43
N ILE A 153 9.31 11.91 3.53
CA ILE A 153 8.74 12.31 4.83
C ILE A 153 9.79 12.38 5.94
N GLY A 154 11.00 11.86 5.72
CA GLY A 154 12.09 11.93 6.69
C GLY A 154 13.45 11.50 6.16
N THR A 155 14.51 11.87 6.88
CA THR A 155 15.88 11.38 6.69
C THR A 155 16.43 10.94 8.03
N LEU A 156 17.11 9.80 8.04
CA LEU A 156 17.83 9.28 9.18
C LEU A 156 19.22 9.89 9.21
N GLU A 157 19.62 10.34 10.40
CA GLU A 157 20.86 11.07 10.59
C GLU A 157 21.88 10.18 11.30
N PRO A 158 23.06 9.90 10.71
CA PRO A 158 24.05 8.99 11.32
C PRO A 158 24.48 9.38 12.74
N ASN A 159 24.44 10.68 13.05
CA ASN A 159 24.85 11.26 14.34
C ASN A 159 23.65 11.80 15.14
N SER A 160 22.45 11.23 14.92
CA SER A 160 21.26 11.58 15.69
C SER A 160 21.37 11.10 17.15
N GLN A 161 20.73 11.84 18.06
CA GLN A 161 20.59 11.45 19.46
C GLN A 161 19.79 10.14 19.64
N ILE A 162 19.08 9.69 18.60
CA ILE A 162 18.24 8.48 18.58
C ILE A 162 19.09 7.22 18.28
N GLY A 163 20.36 7.37 17.92
CA GLY A 163 21.33 6.28 17.73
C GLY A 163 21.82 6.11 16.28
N SER A 164 22.51 5.00 16.00
CA SER A 164 23.01 4.69 14.64
C SER A 164 21.87 4.55 13.63
N ILE A 165 22.18 4.52 12.34
CA ILE A 165 21.17 4.28 11.28
C ILE A 165 20.46 2.96 11.51
N GLU A 166 21.18 1.89 11.88
CA GLU A 166 20.57 0.58 12.17
C GLU A 166 19.62 0.65 13.38
N GLN A 167 20.00 1.41 14.42
CA GLN A 167 19.12 1.63 15.57
C GLN A 167 17.86 2.39 15.17
N GLN A 168 18.00 3.45 14.38
CA GLN A 168 16.87 4.23 13.88
C GLN A 168 15.94 3.36 13.01
N CYS A 169 16.48 2.52 12.12
CA CYS A 169 15.70 1.56 11.34
C CYS A 169 14.95 0.56 12.23
N ARG A 170 15.58 0.06 13.31
CA ARG A 170 14.89 -0.80 14.30
C ARG A 170 13.78 -0.06 15.03
N ASN A 171 14.03 1.17 15.46
CA ASN A 171 13.03 2.01 16.13
C ASN A 171 11.83 2.29 15.21
N ILE A 172 12.06 2.56 13.93
CA ILE A 172 11.00 2.71 12.92
C ILE A 172 10.13 1.47 12.86
N ARG A 173 10.74 0.29 12.70
CA ARG A 173 9.98 -0.97 12.66
C ARG A 173 9.16 -1.17 13.93
N SER A 174 9.75 -0.95 15.10
CA SER A 174 9.05 -1.05 16.38
C SER A 174 7.86 -0.10 16.47
N VAL A 175 8.03 1.17 16.09
CA VAL A 175 6.93 2.15 16.11
C VAL A 175 5.82 1.77 15.14
N LEU A 176 6.17 1.23 13.97
CA LEU A 176 5.19 0.83 12.95
C LEU A 176 4.45 -0.46 13.31
N ASP A 177 5.10 -1.39 14.03
CA ASP A 177 4.48 -2.62 14.55
C ASP A 177 3.42 -2.32 15.62
N ASP A 178 3.60 -1.24 16.39
CA ASP A 178 2.65 -0.78 17.40
C ASP A 178 1.43 -0.03 16.83
N VAL A 179 1.42 0.30 15.52
CA VAL A 179 0.28 0.99 14.89
C VAL A 179 -0.90 0.01 14.75
N PRO A 180 -2.09 0.33 15.30
CA PRO A 180 -3.19 -0.61 15.33
C PRO A 180 -3.70 -0.93 13.92
N LEU A 181 -3.78 -2.22 13.64
CA LEU A 181 -4.25 -2.77 12.37
C LEU A 181 -5.70 -3.23 12.45
N GLY A 182 -6.47 -2.88 11.43
CA GLY A 182 -7.90 -3.19 11.35
C GLY A 182 -8.76 -2.23 12.17
N ARG A 183 -10.02 -2.07 11.72
CA ARG A 183 -10.93 -1.06 12.26
C ARG A 183 -11.14 -1.19 13.76
N GLN A 184 -11.51 -2.38 14.24
CA GLN A 184 -11.84 -2.59 15.65
C GLN A 184 -10.68 -2.22 16.59
N ASN A 185 -9.47 -2.68 16.26
CA ASN A 185 -8.28 -2.40 17.05
C ASN A 185 -7.96 -0.90 17.02
N ARG A 186 -8.00 -0.29 15.82
CA ARG A 186 -7.78 1.15 15.65
C ARG A 186 -8.76 1.98 16.46
N GLU A 187 -10.05 1.68 16.37
CA GLU A 187 -11.09 2.45 17.06
C GLU A 187 -10.99 2.33 18.59
N SER A 188 -10.52 1.18 19.09
CA SER A 188 -10.29 0.99 20.52
C SER A 188 -9.11 1.80 21.07
N GLN A 189 -8.09 2.08 20.26
CA GLN A 189 -6.86 2.76 20.70
C GLN A 189 -6.81 4.25 20.32
N LEU A 190 -7.29 4.59 19.13
CA LEU A 190 -7.16 5.93 18.52
C LEU A 190 -8.53 6.62 18.34
N GLY A 191 -9.62 5.99 18.76
CA GLY A 191 -10.97 6.52 18.66
C GLY A 191 -11.68 6.23 17.33
N PRO A 192 -12.95 6.62 17.18
CA PRO A 192 -13.76 6.28 16.01
C PRO A 192 -13.25 6.94 14.72
N LEU A 193 -13.41 6.24 13.59
CA LEU A 193 -13.23 6.84 12.27
C LEU A 193 -14.36 7.83 11.96
N ALA A 194 -14.05 8.89 11.20
CA ALA A 194 -15.07 9.85 10.78
C ALA A 194 -16.08 9.21 9.80
N ALA A 195 -17.28 9.78 9.73
CA ALA A 195 -18.31 9.31 8.82
C ALA A 195 -17.80 9.31 7.36
N GLY A 196 -17.92 8.16 6.69
CA GLY A 196 -17.47 7.99 5.30
C GLY A 196 -15.99 7.62 5.13
N GLN A 197 -15.22 7.48 6.21
CA GLN A 197 -13.86 6.92 6.15
C GLN A 197 -13.89 5.37 6.17
N GLY A 198 -12.87 4.78 5.55
CA GLY A 198 -12.66 3.33 5.48
C GLY A 198 -13.33 2.66 4.29
N ASN A 199 -12.89 1.44 4.00
CA ASN A 199 -13.39 0.67 2.88
C ASN A 199 -14.36 -0.44 3.35
N PRO A 200 -15.66 -0.40 2.98
CA PRO A 200 -16.63 -1.44 3.39
C PRO A 200 -16.27 -2.85 2.93
N VAL A 201 -15.45 -3.01 1.89
CA VAL A 201 -14.98 -4.31 1.39
C VAL A 201 -13.85 -4.88 2.25
N LEU A 202 -13.18 -4.03 3.02
CA LEU A 202 -12.04 -4.36 3.88
C LEU A 202 -12.37 -4.07 5.35
N ASP A 203 -13.58 -4.44 5.78
CA ASP A 203 -14.10 -4.29 7.14
C ASP A 203 -14.12 -2.83 7.66
N GLY A 204 -14.33 -1.87 6.76
CA GLY A 204 -14.36 -0.45 7.10
C GLY A 204 -12.99 0.11 7.49
N TYR A 205 -11.91 -0.55 7.08
CA TYR A 205 -10.53 -0.12 7.24
C TYR A 205 -9.83 -0.08 5.87
N ASP A 206 -8.67 0.54 5.78
CA ASP A 206 -7.81 0.46 4.61
C ASP A 206 -6.35 0.82 4.97
N CYS A 207 -5.44 0.57 4.04
CA CYS A 207 -4.03 0.84 4.22
C CYS A 207 -3.67 2.34 4.26
N VAL A 208 -4.54 3.23 3.76
CA VAL A 208 -4.34 4.68 3.84
C VAL A 208 -4.54 5.15 5.28
N ILE A 209 -5.60 4.69 5.93
CA ILE A 209 -5.88 4.97 7.34
C ILE A 209 -4.67 4.53 8.18
N TRP A 210 -4.20 3.30 8.00
CA TRP A 210 -3.00 2.83 8.70
C TRP A 210 -1.79 3.73 8.44
N THR A 211 -1.57 4.16 7.20
CA THR A 211 -0.41 4.98 6.86
C THR A 211 -0.47 6.37 7.48
N ILE A 212 -1.66 6.94 7.60
CA ILE A 212 -1.88 8.21 8.32
C ILE A 212 -1.53 8.02 9.80
N ASP A 213 -2.12 7.02 10.45
CA ASP A 213 -1.88 6.71 11.86
C ASP A 213 -0.37 6.40 12.11
N ALA A 214 0.29 5.74 11.15
CA ALA A 214 1.73 5.46 11.16
C ALA A 214 2.60 6.71 11.07
N MET A 215 2.27 7.68 10.22
CA MET A 215 3.00 8.95 10.16
C MET A 215 2.85 9.71 11.48
N ASP A 216 1.66 9.74 12.06
CA ASP A 216 1.45 10.38 13.37
C ASP A 216 2.23 9.67 14.48
N ALA A 217 2.33 8.34 14.45
CA ALA A 217 3.13 7.57 15.39
C ALA A 217 4.63 7.87 15.24
N LEU A 218 5.15 7.90 14.01
CA LEU A 218 6.54 8.27 13.72
C LEU A 218 6.85 9.70 14.15
N ALA A 219 5.90 10.63 13.99
CA ALA A 219 6.05 12.01 14.43
C ALA A 219 6.09 12.12 15.95
N ARG A 220 5.19 11.42 16.68
CA ARG A 220 5.23 11.35 18.15
C ARG A 220 6.53 10.75 18.68
N ALA A 221 7.12 9.80 17.95
CA ALA A 221 8.41 9.21 18.27
C ALA A 221 9.62 10.10 17.88
N ASN A 222 9.39 11.32 17.37
CA ASN A 222 10.42 12.25 16.86
C ASN A 222 11.30 11.67 15.73
N ILE A 223 10.78 10.70 14.98
CA ILE A 223 11.48 10.10 13.83
C ILE A 223 11.29 10.96 12.57
N ILE A 224 10.10 11.53 12.41
CA ILE A 224 9.79 12.50 11.36
C ILE A 224 9.31 13.82 11.98
N SER A 225 9.38 14.91 11.21
CA SER A 225 8.87 16.21 11.61
C SER A 225 7.80 16.67 10.63
N LEU A 226 6.54 16.70 11.08
CA LEU A 226 5.41 17.16 10.27
C LEU A 226 5.50 18.66 9.98
N GLU A 227 6.04 19.44 10.92
CA GLU A 227 6.29 20.87 10.75
C GLU A 227 7.24 21.15 9.58
N LYS A 228 8.33 20.38 9.43
CA LYS A 228 9.23 20.51 8.27
C LYS A 228 8.56 20.19 6.94
N LEU A 229 7.39 19.55 6.97
CA LEU A 229 6.57 19.25 5.80
C LEU A 229 5.39 20.24 5.64
N ASP A 230 5.33 21.31 6.44
CA ASP A 230 4.21 22.27 6.54
C ASP A 230 2.86 21.58 6.80
N CYS A 231 2.85 20.56 7.68
CA CYS A 231 1.66 19.77 7.99
C CYS A 231 1.48 19.65 9.51
N THR A 232 0.24 19.55 9.98
CA THR A 232 -0.05 19.34 11.42
C THR A 232 -0.28 17.89 11.80
N ASP A 233 -0.62 17.05 10.82
CA ASP A 233 -0.95 15.62 11.00
C ASP A 233 -0.62 14.82 9.74
N GLY A 234 -0.62 13.51 9.86
CA GLY A 234 -0.38 12.57 8.76
C GLY A 234 -1.42 12.67 7.64
N ALA A 235 -2.65 13.08 7.93
CA ALA A 235 -3.69 13.22 6.91
C ALA A 235 -3.37 14.39 5.95
N GLN A 236 -2.83 15.50 6.46
CA GLN A 236 -2.35 16.60 5.64
C GLN A 236 -1.13 16.21 4.80
N VAL A 237 -0.19 15.43 5.37
CA VAL A 237 0.95 14.91 4.59
C VAL A 237 0.45 14.00 3.46
N MET A 238 -0.49 13.09 3.73
CA MET A 238 -1.10 12.21 2.73
C MET A 238 -1.81 13.03 1.63
N ALA A 239 -2.58 14.05 2.00
CA ALA A 239 -3.26 14.92 1.05
C ALA A 239 -2.26 15.69 0.17
N LYS A 240 -1.22 16.28 0.77
CA LYS A 240 -0.13 16.99 0.07
C LYS A 240 0.59 16.07 -0.92
N ALA A 241 0.91 14.85 -0.50
CA ALA A 241 1.55 13.85 -1.36
C ALA A 241 0.64 13.37 -2.50
N ARG A 242 -0.66 13.14 -2.24
CA ARG A 242 -1.64 12.70 -3.25
C ARG A 242 -1.81 13.74 -4.37
N VAL A 243 -1.80 15.03 -4.06
CA VAL A 243 -1.80 16.11 -5.07
C VAL A 243 -0.59 16.03 -6.01
N GLN A 244 0.55 15.54 -5.52
CA GLN A 244 1.75 15.36 -6.34
C GLN A 244 1.72 14.05 -7.15
N ALA A 245 0.96 13.05 -6.72
CA ALA A 245 0.85 11.74 -7.37
C ALA A 245 -0.06 11.77 -8.60
N GLY A 246 -1.13 12.58 -8.58
CA GLY A 246 -2.02 12.71 -9.71
C GLY A 246 -3.34 13.42 -9.38
N PRO A 247 -4.32 13.37 -10.31
CA PRO A 247 -5.67 13.88 -10.09
C PRO A 247 -6.35 13.26 -8.85
N ALA A 248 -7.31 13.99 -8.25
CA ALA A 248 -8.02 13.53 -7.06
C ALA A 248 -8.83 12.23 -7.29
N ASP A 249 -9.43 12.07 -8.48
CA ASP A 249 -10.13 10.85 -8.85
C ASP A 249 -9.18 9.86 -9.53
N ALA A 250 -8.58 8.98 -8.72
CA ALA A 250 -7.63 7.96 -9.16
C ALA A 250 -8.19 7.03 -10.25
N ARG A 251 -9.51 6.79 -10.25
CA ARG A 251 -10.16 5.91 -11.24
C ARG A 251 -10.00 6.44 -12.66
N THR A 252 -9.91 7.76 -12.81
CA THR A 252 -9.68 8.40 -14.11
C THR A 252 -8.29 8.11 -14.69
N MET A 253 -7.38 7.56 -13.89
CA MET A 253 -6.00 7.28 -14.28
C MET A 253 -5.67 5.78 -14.38
N VAL A 254 -6.65 4.90 -14.17
CA VAL A 254 -6.46 3.45 -14.36
C VAL A 254 -6.06 3.16 -15.80
N GLY A 255 -4.94 2.44 -15.97
CA GLY A 255 -4.40 2.07 -17.28
C GLY A 255 -3.73 3.20 -18.06
N LYS A 256 -3.61 4.41 -17.48
CA LYS A 256 -2.86 5.51 -18.08
C LYS A 256 -1.38 5.41 -17.76
N ASP A 257 -0.57 5.92 -18.69
CA ASP A 257 0.86 6.13 -18.46
C ASP A 257 1.08 7.39 -17.61
N PHE A 258 1.93 7.26 -16.59
CA PHE A 258 2.32 8.34 -15.68
C PHE A 258 3.65 8.99 -16.07
N GLY A 259 4.30 8.51 -17.14
CA GLY A 259 5.60 9.00 -17.58
C GLY A 259 6.76 8.54 -16.69
N GLY A 260 6.51 7.57 -15.81
CA GLY A 260 7.47 6.97 -14.87
C GLY A 260 7.41 7.52 -13.45
N LEU A 261 8.32 7.02 -12.61
CA LEU A 261 8.53 7.45 -11.22
C LEU A 261 8.90 8.94 -11.14
N ARG A 262 8.27 9.66 -10.21
CA ARG A 262 8.66 10.98 -9.72
C ARG A 262 9.17 10.91 -8.28
N VAL A 263 10.19 11.69 -7.94
CA VAL A 263 10.71 11.77 -6.56
C VAL A 263 10.63 13.21 -6.05
N VAL A 264 9.99 13.39 -4.89
CA VAL A 264 9.85 14.66 -4.18
C VAL A 264 10.56 14.54 -2.84
N ASN A 265 11.52 15.43 -2.58
CA ASN A 265 12.35 15.45 -1.37
C ASN A 265 12.06 16.68 -0.50
#